data_AF-A0A920FGR7-F1
#
_entry.id   AF-A0A920FGR7-F1
#
_cell.length_a   1.000
_cell.length_b   1.000
_cell.length_c   1.000
_cell.angle_alpha   90.00
_cell.angle_beta   90.00
_cell.angle_gamma   90.00
#
_symmetry.space_group_name_H-M   'P 1'
#
loop_
_entity.id
_entity.type
_entity.pdbx_description
1 polymer ?
#
loop_
_entity_poly.entity_id
_entity_poly.type
_entity_poly.pdbx_seq_one_letter_code
_entity_poly.pdbx_strand_id
1 'polypeptide(L)'
;MKKIYLILFLALPMFFSAQSVQGTWKLAQQAGALAVGPNQGDGSWWSNSANDLTVRDCFFDDSITFDANGNMMHYMDGSTWVEAWQGVASEQCGTPVAPHDGSGTYTYTFANNQLTVNGLGAHIGLPKAINGGEINDPANAVSSITYEISFWCKW
;
A
#
# COMPACT_ATOMS: atom_id res chain seq x y z
N MET A 1 19.92 -44.35 17.85
CA MET A 1 20.88 -43.22 17.98
C MET A 1 20.88 -42.44 16.67
N LYS A 2 20.43 -41.18 16.67
CA LYS A 2 20.38 -40.35 15.45
C LYS A 2 21.80 -39.85 15.15
N LYS A 3 22.29 -40.08 13.93
CA LYS A 3 23.61 -39.63 13.46
C LYS A 3 23.43 -38.46 12.49
N ILE A 4 24.21 -37.41 12.68
CA ILE A 4 24.26 -36.23 11.81
C ILE A 4 25.49 -36.41 10.90
N TYR A 5 25.29 -36.30 9.59
CA TYR A 5 26.38 -36.26 8.62
C TYR A 5 26.46 -34.84 8.07
N LEU A 6 27.60 -34.19 8.29
CA LEU A 6 27.88 -32.86 7.78
C LEU A 6 28.56 -33.00 6.41
N ILE A 7 27.79 -32.83 5.34
CA ILE A 7 28.34 -32.71 3.99
C ILE A 7 28.60 -31.23 3.75
N LEU A 8 29.87 -30.84 3.63
CA LEU A 8 30.30 -29.48 3.30
C LEU A 8 30.03 -29.24 1.80
N PHE A 9 28.78 -28.91 1.45
CA PHE A 9 28.49 -28.31 0.15
C PHE A 9 29.11 -26.91 0.15
N LEU A 10 30.03 -26.67 -0.78
CA LEU A 10 30.49 -25.33 -1.13
C LEU A 10 29.32 -24.63 -1.83
N ALA A 11 28.36 -24.18 -1.04
CA ALA A 11 27.22 -23.42 -1.51
C ALA A 11 27.76 -22.06 -1.97
N LEU A 12 27.81 -21.84 -3.28
CA LEU A 12 27.68 -20.49 -3.82
C LEU A 12 26.48 -19.87 -3.08
N PRO A 13 26.58 -18.66 -2.49
CA PRO A 13 25.41 -18.00 -1.97
C PRO A 13 24.52 -17.70 -3.17
N MET A 14 23.58 -18.60 -3.47
CA MET A 14 22.34 -18.19 -4.10
C MET A 14 21.74 -17.23 -3.09
N PHE A 15 21.88 -15.94 -3.36
CA PHE A 15 21.06 -14.92 -2.74
C PHE A 15 19.62 -15.25 -3.15
N PHE A 16 18.97 -16.10 -2.37
CA PHE A 16 17.52 -16.07 -2.28
C PHE A 16 17.21 -14.69 -1.73
N SER A 17 16.91 -13.74 -2.62
CA SER A 17 16.21 -12.54 -2.19
C SER A 17 14.88 -13.06 -1.69
N ALA A 18 14.75 -13.24 -0.37
CA ALA A 18 13.44 -13.38 0.24
C ALA A 18 12.62 -12.20 -0.31
N GLN A 19 11.53 -12.50 -1.00
CA GLN A 19 10.67 -11.47 -1.56
C GLN A 19 10.17 -10.66 -0.36
N SER A 20 10.73 -9.47 -0.17
CA SER A 20 10.40 -8.61 0.96
C SER A 20 9.68 -7.38 0.42
N VAL A 21 8.61 -7.01 1.11
CA VAL A 21 7.93 -5.73 0.91
C VAL A 21 8.65 -4.59 1.65
N GLN A 22 9.74 -4.89 2.36
CA GLN A 22 10.50 -3.92 3.14
C GLN A 22 11.04 -2.79 2.25
N GLY A 23 11.11 -1.59 2.82
CA GLY A 23 11.52 -0.38 2.12
C GLY A 23 10.36 0.61 1.97
N THR A 24 10.65 1.69 1.25
CA THR A 24 9.72 2.80 1.03
C THR A 24 9.12 2.71 -0.37
N TRP A 25 7.80 2.77 -0.43
CA TRP A 25 6.98 2.69 -1.62
C TRP A 25 6.27 4.01 -1.85
N LYS A 26 6.16 4.42 -3.12
CA LYS A 26 5.30 5.50 -3.59
C LYS A 26 4.52 5.01 -4.80
N LEU A 27 3.43 5.68 -5.13
CA LEU A 27 2.74 5.41 -6.39
C LEU A 27 3.69 5.67 -7.56
N ALA A 28 3.63 4.81 -8.57
CA ALA A 28 4.43 5.02 -9.77
C ALA A 28 3.96 6.30 -10.48
N GLN A 29 4.91 7.15 -10.87
CA GLN A 29 4.63 8.40 -11.58
C GLN A 29 4.27 8.17 -13.06
N GLN A 30 3.17 7.45 -13.31
CA GLN A 30 2.66 7.13 -14.64
C GLN A 30 1.14 6.92 -14.60
N ALA A 31 0.48 7.09 -15.74
CA ALA A 31 -0.91 6.67 -15.92
C ALA A 31 -1.05 5.16 -15.67
N GLY A 32 -2.16 4.73 -15.05
CA GLY A 32 -2.38 3.32 -14.74
C GLY A 32 -1.66 2.80 -13.48
N ALA A 33 -1.07 3.67 -12.66
CA ALA A 33 -0.50 3.31 -11.37
C ALA A 33 -1.57 2.96 -10.31
N LEU A 34 -2.77 3.52 -10.44
CA LEU A 34 -3.95 3.23 -9.64
C LEU A 34 -5.12 2.88 -10.56
N ALA A 35 -5.92 1.91 -10.14
CA ALA A 35 -7.03 1.39 -10.92
C ALA A 35 -8.11 0.82 -9.99
N VAL A 36 -9.36 0.93 -10.43
CA VAL A 36 -10.53 0.33 -9.80
C VAL A 36 -11.32 -0.42 -10.88
N GLY A 37 -11.75 -1.63 -10.54
CA GLY A 37 -12.51 -2.49 -11.42
C GLY A 37 -13.08 -3.70 -10.69
N PRO A 38 -13.87 -4.52 -11.38
CA PRO A 38 -14.59 -5.66 -10.78
C PRO A 38 -13.67 -6.80 -10.34
N ASN A 39 -12.44 -6.87 -10.86
CA ASN A 39 -11.50 -7.96 -10.62
C ASN A 39 -10.09 -7.42 -10.33
N GLN A 40 -9.23 -8.26 -9.75
CA GLN A 40 -7.82 -7.92 -9.52
C GLN A 40 -7.12 -7.56 -10.84
N GLY A 41 -6.47 -6.39 -10.86
CA GLY A 41 -5.77 -5.87 -12.05
C GLY A 41 -6.69 -5.26 -13.11
N ASP A 42 -7.99 -5.16 -12.86
CA ASP A 42 -8.95 -4.51 -13.75
C ASP A 42 -9.09 -3.01 -13.39
N GLY A 43 -8.91 -2.14 -14.38
CA GLY A 43 -9.07 -0.69 -14.26
C GLY A 43 -10.21 -0.11 -15.10
N SER A 44 -11.17 -0.94 -15.49
CA SER A 44 -12.26 -0.55 -16.41
C SER A 44 -13.27 0.44 -15.83
N TRP A 45 -13.38 0.55 -14.51
CA TRP A 45 -14.27 1.55 -13.89
C TRP A 45 -13.57 2.90 -13.76
N TRP A 46 -12.32 2.88 -13.33
CA TRP A 46 -11.50 4.07 -13.22
C TRP A 46 -10.02 3.69 -13.17
N SER A 47 -9.17 4.55 -13.72
CA SER A 47 -7.72 4.47 -13.54
C SER A 47 -7.12 5.87 -13.65
N ASN A 48 -6.05 6.13 -12.90
CA ASN A 48 -5.41 7.45 -12.95
C ASN A 48 -4.87 7.72 -14.37
N SER A 49 -5.15 8.92 -14.85
CA SER A 49 -4.64 9.45 -16.11
C SER A 49 -3.25 10.07 -15.94
N ALA A 50 -2.62 10.45 -17.04
CA ALA A 50 -1.39 11.24 -16.99
C ALA A 50 -1.62 12.65 -16.40
N ASN A 51 -2.83 13.19 -16.55
CA ASN A 51 -3.21 14.48 -15.97
C ASN A 51 -3.37 14.39 -14.44
N ASP A 52 -3.78 13.24 -13.92
CA ASP A 52 -3.89 13.02 -12.48
C ASP A 52 -2.54 13.09 -11.77
N LEU A 53 -1.41 12.85 -12.46
CA LEU A 53 -0.07 13.02 -11.90
C LEU A 53 0.23 14.47 -11.49
N THR A 54 -0.43 15.43 -12.14
CA THR A 54 -0.29 16.87 -11.83
C THR A 54 -1.45 17.40 -10.98
N VAL A 55 -2.66 16.86 -11.15
CA VAL A 55 -3.83 17.31 -10.38
C VAL A 55 -3.86 16.72 -8.98
N ARG A 56 -3.35 15.48 -8.83
CA ARG A 56 -3.30 14.72 -7.58
C ARG A 56 -1.85 14.53 -7.15
N ASP A 57 -0.97 15.49 -7.43
CA ASP A 57 0.47 15.39 -7.16
C ASP A 57 0.76 15.05 -5.69
N CYS A 58 0.01 15.67 -4.76
CA CYS A 58 -0.01 15.39 -3.33
C CYS A 58 -0.39 13.95 -2.94
N PHE A 59 -0.90 13.14 -3.85
CA PHE A 59 -1.20 11.73 -3.60
C PHE A 59 -0.12 10.82 -4.18
N PHE A 60 0.57 11.29 -5.23
CA PHE A 60 1.67 10.56 -5.85
C PHE A 60 3.01 10.78 -5.12
N ASP A 61 3.12 11.82 -4.29
CA ASP A 61 4.25 12.00 -3.39
C ASP A 61 4.06 11.28 -2.04
N ASP A 62 2.85 10.93 -1.62
CA ASP A 62 2.62 10.08 -0.44
C ASP A 62 3.46 8.80 -0.46
N SER A 63 3.91 8.37 0.72
CA SER A 63 4.81 7.23 0.85
C SER A 63 4.53 6.33 2.03
N ILE A 64 4.80 5.03 1.82
CA ILE A 64 4.64 4.00 2.84
C ILE A 64 5.96 3.29 3.04
N THR A 65 6.42 3.19 4.29
CA THR A 65 7.62 2.45 4.64
C THR A 65 7.27 1.23 5.47
N PHE A 66 7.73 0.07 5.02
CA PHE A 66 7.66 -1.20 5.73
C PHE A 66 9.05 -1.50 6.32
N ASP A 67 9.19 -1.50 7.64
CA ASP A 67 10.47 -1.77 8.30
C ASP A 67 10.70 -3.26 8.57
N ALA A 68 11.90 -3.62 9.02
CA ALA A 68 12.26 -5.00 9.33
C ALA A 68 11.61 -5.57 10.61
N ASN A 69 11.00 -4.73 11.44
CA ASN A 69 10.35 -5.10 12.69
C ASN A 69 8.84 -5.35 12.54
N GLY A 70 8.31 -5.21 11.32
CA GLY A 70 6.88 -5.37 11.06
C GLY A 70 6.07 -4.09 11.28
N ASN A 71 6.72 -2.93 11.39
CA ASN A 71 6.04 -1.64 11.45
C ASN A 71 5.78 -1.10 10.04
N MET A 72 4.63 -0.44 9.91
CA MET A 72 4.28 0.35 8.73
C MET A 72 4.23 1.82 9.15
N MET A 73 4.85 2.69 8.36
CA MET A 73 4.75 4.13 8.50
C MET A 73 4.14 4.69 7.23
N HIS A 74 3.10 5.50 7.36
CA HIS A 74 2.41 6.12 6.24
C HIS A 74 2.63 7.64 6.33
N TYR A 75 3.37 8.18 5.37
CA TYR A 75 3.74 9.59 5.29
C TYR A 75 2.89 10.25 4.21
N MET A 76 2.07 11.21 4.63
CA MET A 76 1.23 12.02 3.74
C MET A 76 1.96 13.24 3.16
N ASP A 77 3.28 13.32 3.40
CA ASP A 77 4.24 14.36 2.95
C ASP A 77 3.76 15.84 3.02
N GLY A 78 2.82 16.15 3.92
CA GLY A 78 2.27 17.48 4.20
C GLY A 78 0.81 17.66 3.77
N SER A 79 0.40 17.11 2.64
CA SER A 79 -0.97 17.14 2.12
C SER A 79 -1.23 15.91 1.26
N THR A 80 -2.47 15.40 1.24
CA THR A 80 -2.88 14.26 0.41
C THR A 80 -4.13 14.60 -0.41
N TRP A 81 -4.54 13.72 -1.32
CA TRP A 81 -5.81 13.86 -2.05
C TRP A 81 -6.98 13.54 -1.13
N VAL A 82 -7.78 14.56 -0.82
CA VAL A 82 -8.95 14.45 0.06
C VAL A 82 -10.21 14.50 -0.78
N GLU A 83 -11.12 13.54 -0.58
CA GLU A 83 -12.40 13.44 -1.29
C GLU A 83 -13.57 13.92 -0.43
N ALA A 84 -14.73 14.16 -1.05
CA ALA A 84 -15.91 14.71 -0.36
C ALA A 84 -16.41 13.85 0.81
N TRP A 85 -16.23 12.53 0.74
CA TRP A 85 -16.58 11.62 1.82
C TRP A 85 -15.75 11.86 3.09
N GLN A 86 -14.59 12.52 2.99
CA GLN A 86 -13.74 12.93 4.11
C GLN A 86 -14.08 14.34 4.63
N GLY A 87 -15.13 14.99 4.11
CA GLY A 87 -15.67 16.24 4.65
C GLY A 87 -15.28 17.52 3.89
N VAL A 88 -14.60 17.42 2.74
CA VAL A 88 -14.35 18.58 1.87
C VAL A 88 -15.48 18.78 0.86
N ALA A 89 -15.68 20.02 0.37
CA ALA A 89 -16.75 20.33 -0.58
C ALA A 89 -16.51 19.75 -1.99
N SER A 90 -15.25 19.63 -2.39
CA SER A 90 -14.80 19.06 -3.66
C SER A 90 -13.46 18.36 -3.47
N GLU A 91 -13.18 17.35 -4.29
CA GLU A 91 -11.90 16.64 -4.24
C GLU A 91 -10.74 17.60 -4.53
N GLN A 92 -9.69 17.53 -3.71
CA GLN A 92 -8.54 18.42 -3.79
C GLN A 92 -7.36 17.90 -2.97
N CYS A 93 -6.16 18.39 -3.27
CA CYS A 93 -5.05 18.30 -2.32
C CYS A 93 -5.35 19.12 -1.06
N GLY A 94 -5.18 18.53 0.11
CA GLY A 94 -5.51 19.17 1.38
C GLY A 94 -4.92 18.47 2.60
N THR A 95 -5.29 18.97 3.78
CA THR A 95 -4.86 18.39 5.05
C THR A 95 -5.38 16.94 5.16
N PRO A 96 -4.52 15.95 5.47
CA PRO A 96 -4.96 14.58 5.67
C PRO A 96 -6.02 14.44 6.77
N VAL A 97 -6.97 13.52 6.58
CA VAL A 97 -8.15 13.38 7.44
C VAL A 97 -8.12 12.05 8.22
N ALA A 98 -8.13 12.14 9.55
CA ALA A 98 -8.19 10.98 10.43
C ALA A 98 -9.42 10.09 10.14
N PRO A 99 -9.30 8.76 10.23
CA PRO A 99 -8.11 8.01 10.65
C PRO A 99 -7.12 7.66 9.51
N HIS A 100 -7.34 8.17 8.30
CA HIS A 100 -6.52 7.90 7.11
C HIS A 100 -5.40 8.94 6.93
N ASP A 101 -4.95 9.57 8.01
CA ASP A 101 -4.01 10.71 7.98
C ASP A 101 -2.54 10.32 8.25
N GLY A 102 -2.26 9.02 8.40
CA GLY A 102 -0.92 8.51 8.66
C GLY A 102 -0.44 8.69 10.10
N SER A 103 -1.28 9.26 11.00
CA SER A 103 -0.91 9.51 12.40
C SER A 103 -1.05 8.30 13.32
N GLY A 104 -1.63 7.20 12.82
CA GLY A 104 -1.86 5.98 13.59
C GLY A 104 -0.59 5.14 13.80
N THR A 105 -0.72 4.16 14.69
CA THR A 105 0.29 3.10 14.86
C THR A 105 -0.08 1.94 13.95
N TYR A 106 0.76 1.66 12.94
CA TYR A 106 0.48 0.62 11.97
C TYR A 106 1.54 -0.49 11.98
N THR A 107 1.08 -1.71 11.74
CA THR A 107 1.94 -2.89 11.55
C THR A 107 1.57 -3.60 10.28
N TYR A 108 2.44 -4.50 9.81
CA TYR A 108 2.16 -5.31 8.65
C TYR A 108 2.67 -6.74 8.80
N THR A 109 2.03 -7.65 8.07
CA THR A 109 2.54 -9.00 7.83
C THR A 109 2.60 -9.24 6.33
N PHE A 110 3.61 -9.98 5.89
CA PHE A 110 3.75 -10.39 4.49
C PHE A 110 4.10 -11.86 4.40
N ALA A 111 3.21 -12.65 3.81
CA ALA A 111 3.41 -14.07 3.56
C ALA A 111 2.53 -14.53 2.39
N ASN A 112 3.00 -15.50 1.61
CA ASN A 112 2.23 -16.09 0.50
C ASN A 112 1.64 -15.04 -0.45
N ASN A 113 2.43 -14.01 -0.81
CA ASN A 113 2.02 -12.90 -1.66
C ASN A 113 0.88 -12.03 -1.11
N GLN A 114 0.48 -12.23 0.15
CA GLN A 114 -0.49 -11.39 0.83
C GLN A 114 0.21 -10.44 1.79
N LEU A 115 -0.04 -9.14 1.62
CA LEU A 115 0.35 -8.08 2.52
C LEU A 115 -0.86 -7.64 3.34
N THR A 116 -0.86 -7.90 4.64
CA THR A 116 -1.89 -7.39 5.54
C THR A 116 -1.32 -6.20 6.30
N VAL A 117 -1.97 -5.05 6.19
CA VAL A 117 -1.68 -3.86 7.00
C VAL A 117 -2.70 -3.76 8.12
N ASN A 118 -2.26 -3.33 9.31
CA ASN A 118 -3.08 -3.30 10.51
C ASN A 118 -2.99 -1.93 11.22
N GLY A 119 -4.07 -1.57 11.90
CA GLY A 119 -4.31 -0.30 12.56
C GLY A 119 -5.45 0.46 11.88
N LEU A 120 -6.23 1.21 12.66
CA LEU A 120 -7.41 1.93 12.16
C LEU A 120 -7.00 2.94 11.08
N GLY A 121 -7.56 2.81 9.88
CA GLY A 121 -7.24 3.67 8.73
C GLY A 121 -5.93 3.33 8.01
N ALA A 122 -5.26 2.22 8.36
CA ALA A 122 -4.13 1.71 7.60
C ALA A 122 -4.58 1.30 6.18
N HIS A 123 -3.90 1.81 5.15
CA HIS A 123 -4.24 1.54 3.75
C HIS A 123 -3.03 1.75 2.84
N ILE A 124 -3.11 1.22 1.62
CA ILE A 124 -2.18 1.42 0.51
C ILE A 124 -3.00 1.93 -0.68
N GLY A 125 -2.61 3.08 -1.24
CA GLY A 125 -3.35 3.71 -2.34
C GLY A 125 -4.64 4.35 -1.85
N LEU A 126 -5.81 3.93 -2.37
CA LEU A 126 -7.08 4.61 -2.12
C LEU A 126 -7.59 4.37 -0.67
N PRO A 127 -7.75 5.41 0.16
CA PRO A 127 -8.18 5.25 1.57
C PRO A 127 -9.59 4.69 1.75
N LYS A 128 -10.49 4.91 0.77
CA LYS A 128 -11.85 4.38 0.83
C LYS A 128 -11.96 2.88 0.57
N ALA A 129 -10.94 2.26 -0.04
CA ALA A 129 -10.98 0.88 -0.47
C ALA A 129 -10.67 -0.05 0.71
N ILE A 130 -11.63 -0.91 1.07
CA ILE A 130 -11.48 -1.93 2.10
C ILE A 130 -11.70 -3.32 1.49
N ASN A 131 -11.34 -4.38 2.22
CA ASN A 131 -11.66 -5.73 1.73
C ASN A 131 -13.18 -5.93 1.66
N GLY A 132 -13.70 -6.16 0.45
CA GLY A 132 -15.11 -6.41 0.19
C GLY A 132 -15.94 -5.17 -0.18
N GLY A 133 -15.36 -3.97 -0.26
CA GLY A 133 -16.10 -2.79 -0.71
C GLY A 133 -15.37 -1.46 -0.54
N GLU A 134 -16.12 -0.37 -0.65
CA GLU A 134 -15.66 0.99 -0.39
C GLU A 134 -16.47 1.62 0.75
N ILE A 135 -15.80 2.43 1.58
CA ILE A 135 -16.46 3.25 2.61
C ILE A 135 -16.77 4.65 2.07
N ASN A 136 -17.74 5.32 2.70
CA ASN A 136 -18.16 6.68 2.36
C ASN A 136 -18.19 7.63 3.57
N ASP A 137 -17.60 7.21 4.70
CA ASP A 137 -17.50 7.98 5.94
C ASP A 137 -16.24 7.53 6.69
N PRO A 138 -15.36 8.44 7.15
CA PRO A 138 -14.17 8.09 7.94
C PRO A 138 -14.48 7.25 9.19
N ALA A 139 -15.69 7.37 9.76
CA ALA A 139 -16.12 6.56 10.90
C ALA A 139 -16.25 5.06 10.57
N ASN A 140 -16.36 4.70 9.29
CA ASN A 140 -16.43 3.32 8.82
C ASN A 140 -15.06 2.71 8.51
N ALA A 141 -13.96 3.41 8.84
CA ALA A 141 -12.61 2.90 8.66
C ALA A 141 -12.41 1.54 9.34
N VAL A 142 -11.64 0.68 8.70
CA VAL A 142 -11.30 -0.66 9.21
C VAL A 142 -9.91 -0.66 9.84
N SER A 143 -9.63 -1.68 10.65
CA SER A 143 -8.34 -1.86 11.34
C SER A 143 -7.41 -2.87 10.66
N SER A 144 -7.83 -3.48 9.55
CA SER A 144 -7.04 -4.45 8.80
C SER A 144 -7.46 -4.49 7.33
N ILE A 145 -6.49 -4.45 6.43
CA ILE A 145 -6.70 -4.64 4.98
C ILE A 145 -5.62 -5.58 4.46
N THR A 146 -6.03 -6.58 3.68
CA THR A 146 -5.14 -7.52 2.97
C THR A 146 -5.08 -7.22 1.48
N TYR A 147 -3.87 -7.14 0.95
CA TYR A 147 -3.56 -6.90 -0.46
C TYR A 147 -2.85 -8.10 -1.06
N GLU A 148 -3.22 -8.44 -2.29
CA GLU A 148 -2.48 -9.41 -3.11
C GLU A 148 -1.35 -8.68 -3.86
N ILE A 149 -0.11 -9.04 -3.55
CA ILE A 149 1.10 -8.41 -4.07
C ILE A 149 1.80 -9.33 -5.06
N SER A 150 2.13 -8.77 -6.21
CA SER A 150 2.99 -9.41 -7.21
C SER A 150 4.13 -8.47 -7.58
N PHE A 151 5.35 -9.01 -7.63
CA PHE A 151 6.52 -8.26 -8.04
C PHE A 151 6.83 -8.62 -9.48
N TRP A 152 6.50 -7.73 -10.41
CA TRP A 152 6.88 -7.88 -11.81
C TRP A 152 8.05 -6.95 -12.10
N CYS A 153 9.22 -7.51 -12.44
CA CYS A 153 10.24 -6.71 -13.12
C CYS A 153 9.71 -6.40 -14.53
N LYS A 154 9.43 -5.12 -14.82
CA LYS A 154 9.41 -4.66 -16.21
C LYS A 154 10.87 -4.64 -16.67
N TRP A 155 11.26 -5.63 -17.49
CA TRP A 155 12.51 -5.63 -18.24
C TRP A 155 12.43 -4.66 -19.41
#